data_AF-A0A3P7FLC0-F1
#
_entry.id   AF-A0A3P7FLC0-F1
#
_cell.length_a   1.000
_cell.length_b   1.000
_cell.length_c   1.000
_cell.angle_alpha   90.00
_cell.angle_beta   90.00
_cell.angle_gamma   90.00
#
_symmetry.space_group_name_H-M   'P 1'
#
loop_
_entity.id
_entity.type
_entity.pdbx_description
1 polymer ?
#
loop_
_entity_poly.entity_id
_entity_poly.type
_entity_poly.pdbx_seq_one_letter_code
_entity_poly.pdbx_strand_id
1 'polypeptide(L)'
;MWTDVATASAWFGQKKDRKKKWAWTDDSELNYTNWYDEEPYFVGEEDEKCGVLYVGTLSGGGWGVRPCDEQYRHAICKKPSYMSGL
;
A
#
# COMPACT_ATOMS: atom_id res chain seq x y z
N MET A 1 -11.60 15.21 23.52
CA MET A 1 -10.22 15.38 23.04
C MET A 1 -9.86 14.08 22.33
N TRP A 2 -9.72 14.14 20.99
CA TRP A 2 -9.40 13.06 20.03
C TRP A 2 -10.32 11.83 19.99
N THR A 3 -11.47 11.96 19.34
CA THR A 3 -12.09 10.84 18.60
C THR A 3 -12.62 11.40 17.29
N ASP A 4 -12.60 10.58 16.23
CA ASP A 4 -13.23 10.82 14.92
C ASP A 4 -12.36 11.39 13.78
N VAL A 5 -11.16 10.84 13.61
CA VAL A 5 -10.75 10.45 12.26
C VAL A 5 -10.42 8.98 12.36
N ALA A 6 -11.34 8.10 11.95
CA ALA A 6 -10.90 6.83 11.43
C ALA A 6 -9.98 7.19 10.26
N THR A 7 -8.66 7.20 10.48
CA THR A 7 -7.67 7.41 9.44
C THR A 7 -8.01 6.42 8.35
N ALA A 8 -8.56 6.91 7.23
CA ALA A 8 -9.00 6.01 6.19
C ALA A 8 -7.76 5.29 5.66
N SER A 9 -7.87 4.01 5.37
CA SER A 9 -6.77 3.23 4.82
C SER A 9 -7.27 2.58 3.55
N ALA A 10 -6.43 2.61 2.52
CA ALA A 10 -6.77 2.07 1.23
C ALA A 10 -5.70 1.08 0.77
N TRP A 11 -6.18 -0.05 0.25
CA TRP A 11 -5.32 -0.92 -0.53
C TRP A 11 -4.80 -0.20 -1.77
N PHE A 12 -3.56 -0.49 -2.14
CA PHE A 12 -2.97 -0.07 -3.41
C PHE A 12 -2.08 -1.20 -3.94
N GLY A 13 -1.46 -1.01 -5.10
CA GLY A 13 -0.78 -2.09 -5.81
C GLY A 13 0.50 -2.66 -5.17
N GLN A 14 0.81 -2.33 -3.91
CA GLN A 14 2.04 -2.77 -3.26
C GLN A 14 1.86 -4.17 -2.67
N LYS A 15 2.71 -5.13 -3.08
CA LYS A 15 2.73 -6.51 -2.58
C LYS A 15 4.14 -6.93 -2.21
N LYS A 16 4.28 -7.79 -1.20
CA LYS A 16 5.52 -8.53 -0.93
C LYS A 16 5.38 -9.91 -1.54
N ASP A 17 6.22 -10.21 -2.52
CA ASP A 17 6.22 -11.49 -3.22
C ASP A 17 6.72 -12.64 -2.32
N ARG A 18 6.51 -13.88 -2.77
CA ARG A 18 7.00 -15.09 -2.07
C ARG A 18 8.52 -15.18 -1.98
N LYS A 19 9.26 -14.35 -2.72
CA LYS A 19 10.72 -14.21 -2.65
C LYS A 19 11.14 -13.15 -1.63
N LYS A 20 10.20 -12.70 -0.77
CA LYS A 20 10.38 -11.70 0.28
C LYS A 20 10.72 -10.30 -0.27
N LYS A 21 10.43 -10.00 -1.53
CA LYS A 21 10.69 -8.70 -2.18
C LYS A 21 9.41 -7.91 -2.41
N TRP A 22 9.51 -6.60 -2.20
CA TRP A 22 8.45 -5.67 -2.53
C TRP A 22 8.36 -5.48 -4.06
N ALA A 23 7.14 -5.46 -4.58
CA ALA A 23 6.84 -5.28 -6.00
C ALA A 23 5.45 -4.65 -6.20
N TRP A 24 5.23 -4.07 -7.38
CA TRP A 24 3.91 -3.62 -7.80
C TRP A 24 3.09 -4.78 -8.39
N THR A 25 1.76 -4.73 -8.25
CA THR A 25 0.83 -5.69 -8.86
C THR A 25 0.73 -5.54 -10.38
N ASP A 26 1.13 -4.39 -10.93
CA ASP A 26 1.14 -4.11 -12.38
C ASP A 26 2.49 -4.43 -13.05
N ASP A 27 3.39 -5.10 -12.32
CA ASP A 27 4.75 -5.49 -12.74
C ASP A 27 5.65 -4.31 -13.17
N SER A 28 5.26 -3.07 -12.84
CA SER A 28 6.14 -1.93 -13.00
C SER A 28 7.35 -2.02 -12.05
N GLU A 29 8.43 -1.34 -12.42
CA GLU A 29 9.65 -1.28 -11.61
C GLU A 29 9.38 -0.56 -10.28
N LEU A 30 9.80 -1.17 -9.16
CA LEU A 30 9.76 -0.52 -7.85
C LEU A 30 10.95 0.45 -7.72
N ASN A 31 10.75 1.71 -8.11
CA ASN A 31 11.74 2.78 -8.03
C ASN A 31 11.41 3.85 -6.96
N TYR A 32 10.33 3.67 -6.22
CA TYR A 32 9.86 4.60 -5.19
C TYR A 32 9.25 3.87 -4.01
N THR A 33 9.56 4.35 -2.80
CA THR A 33 8.93 3.90 -1.55
C THR A 33 8.64 5.07 -0.63
N ASN A 34 7.52 5.02 0.10
CA ASN A 34 7.13 6.05 1.08
C ASN A 34 6.60 5.41 2.37
N TRP A 35 7.42 4.60 3.03
CA TRP A 35 7.03 3.94 4.27
C TRP A 35 6.73 4.97 5.37
N TYR A 36 5.63 4.76 6.11
CA TYR A 36 5.30 5.54 7.29
C TYR A 36 6.16 5.08 8.48
N ASP A 37 6.46 5.96 9.43
CA ASP A 37 7.40 5.74 10.54
C ASP A 37 7.56 4.28 11.00
N GLU A 38 8.81 3.84 11.04
CA GLU A 38 9.26 2.50 11.45
C GLU A 38 8.78 1.34 10.56
N GLU A 39 7.97 1.61 9.53
CA GLU A 39 7.65 0.63 8.49
C GLU A 39 8.78 0.51 7.46
N PRO A 40 8.97 -0.68 6.86
CA PRO A 40 8.32 -1.93 7.22
C PRO A 40 8.87 -2.51 8.54
N TYR A 41 8.03 -2.65 9.58
CA TYR A 41 8.42 -3.30 10.84
C TYR A 41 8.11 -4.80 10.73
N PHE A 42 9.16 -5.60 10.54
CA PHE A 42 9.00 -7.02 10.19
C PHE A 42 8.77 -7.89 11.43
N VAL A 43 7.51 -8.24 11.70
CA VAL A 43 7.17 -9.42 12.53
C VAL A 43 6.73 -10.54 11.58
N GLY A 44 7.60 -11.53 11.35
CA GLY A 44 7.32 -12.70 10.51
C GLY A 44 7.66 -12.49 9.03
N GLU A 45 8.80 -13.02 8.60
CA GLU A 45 9.27 -12.90 7.20
C GLU A 45 8.57 -13.87 6.22
N GLU A 46 7.78 -14.81 6.72
CA GLU A 46 7.36 -15.99 5.94
C GLU A 46 6.01 -15.82 5.22
N ASP A 47 5.20 -14.83 5.60
CA ASP A 47 3.89 -14.62 4.99
C ASP A 47 3.90 -13.58 3.86
N GLU A 48 2.98 -13.76 2.91
CA GLU A 48 2.61 -12.71 1.96
C GLU A 48 2.06 -11.50 2.72
N LYS A 49 2.57 -10.30 2.40
CA LYS A 49 2.13 -9.03 2.99
C LYS A 49 1.74 -8.06 1.89
N CYS A 50 0.78 -7.19 2.20
CA CYS A 50 0.26 -6.18 1.29
C CYS A 50 0.54 -4.79 1.87
N GLY A 51 0.80 -3.81 0.99
CA GLY A 51 0.97 -2.44 1.41
C GLY A 51 -0.37 -1.73 1.52
N VAL A 52 -0.54 -0.90 2.54
CA VAL A 52 -1.72 -0.05 2.72
C VAL A 52 -1.29 1.42 2.71
N LEU A 53 -2.06 2.27 2.04
CA LEU A 53 -1.89 3.72 2.12
C LEU A 53 -2.65 4.26 3.33
N TYR A 54 -1.98 4.99 4.22
CA TYR A 54 -2.65 5.74 5.27
C TYR A 54 -3.16 7.07 4.69
N VAL A 55 -4.48 7.18 4.56
CA VAL A 55 -5.16 8.36 4.03
C VAL A 55 -5.40 9.35 5.17
N GLY A 56 -4.57 10.39 5.20
CA GLY A 56 -4.64 11.47 6.16
C GLY A 56 -3.54 12.48 5.92
N THR A 57 -3.77 13.74 6.29
CA THR A 57 -2.73 14.79 6.19
C THR A 57 -1.56 14.52 7.14
N LEU A 58 -1.85 13.96 8.32
CA LEU A 58 -0.82 13.64 9.32
C LEU A 58 0.08 12.46 8.92
N SER A 59 -0.39 11.57 8.04
CA SER A 59 0.41 10.46 7.54
C SER A 59 1.24 10.83 6.31
N GLY A 60 1.02 12.00 5.70
CA GLY A 60 1.74 12.43 4.50
C GLY A 60 1.60 11.47 3.30
N GLY A 61 0.56 10.63 3.28
CA GLY A 61 0.45 9.54 2.30
C GLY A 61 1.48 8.42 2.50
N GLY A 62 1.98 8.24 3.72
CA GLY A 62 2.86 7.15 4.12
C GLY A 62 2.18 5.78 4.01
N TRP A 63 3.00 4.75 3.85
CA TRP A 63 2.57 3.38 3.61
C TRP A 63 2.82 2.49 4.83
N GLY A 64 1.88 1.59 5.11
CA GLY A 64 2.02 0.54 6.10
C GLY A 64 2.09 -0.85 5.49
N VAL A 65 2.43 -1.83 6.31
CA VAL A 65 2.43 -3.25 5.94
C VAL A 65 1.33 -3.98 6.68
N ARG A 66 0.47 -4.71 5.96
CA ARG A 66 -0.64 -5.45 6.56
C ARG A 66 -0.77 -6.88 5.99
N PRO A 67 -1.32 -7.83 6.77
CA PRO A 67 -1.80 -9.09 6.21
C PRO A 67 -2.76 -8.84 5.04
N CYS A 68 -2.59 -9.56 3.94
CA CYS A 68 -3.38 -9.33 2.72
C CYS A 68 -4.86 -9.68 2.88
N ASP A 69 -5.23 -10.45 3.90
CA ASP A 69 -6.60 -10.84 4.24
C ASP A 69 -7.30 -9.84 5.18
N GLU A 70 -6.61 -8.77 5.60
CA GLU A 70 -7.20 -7.71 6.41
C GLU A 70 -8.27 -6.92 5.63
N GLN A 71 -9.39 -6.62 6.28
CA GLN A 71 -10.54 -5.99 5.61
C GLN A 71 -10.44 -4.46 5.65
N TYR A 72 -10.16 -3.86 4.49
CA TYR A 72 -10.30 -2.42 4.26
C TYR A 72 -11.47 -2.13 3.31
N ARG A 73 -12.16 -1.01 3.54
CA ARG A 73 -13.30 -0.57 2.71
C ARG A 73 -12.89 0.10 1.39
N HIS A 74 -11.61 0.43 1.24
CA HIS A 74 -11.14 1.29 0.16
C HIS A 74 -9.95 0.65 -0.58
N ALA A 75 -9.90 0.90 -1.88
CA ALA A 75 -8.79 0.51 -2.74
C ALA A 75 -8.56 1.59 -3.82
N ILE A 76 -7.31 1.76 -4.23
CA ILE A 76 -6.91 2.70 -5.28
C ILE A 76 -6.52 1.89 -6.53
N CYS A 77 -7.17 2.18 -7.65
CA CYS A 77 -6.92 1.52 -8.93
C CYS A 77 -6.20 2.46 -9.90
N LYS A 78 -5.28 1.90 -10.70
CA LYS A 78 -4.59 2.57 -11.81
C LYS A 78 -4.93 1.84 -13.10
N LYS A 79 -5.17 2.59 -14.17
CA LYS A 79 -5.29 2.06 -15.54
C LYS A 79 -4.43 2.89 -16.49
N PRO A 80 -3.94 2.32 -17.61
CA PRO A 80 -3.34 3.10 -18.67
C PRO A 80 -4.30 4.20 -19.16
N SER A 81 -3.75 5.35 -19.52
CA SER A 81 -4.49 6.29 -20.35
C SER A 81 -4.58 5.69 -21.76
N TYR A 82 -5.79 5.58 -22.30
CA TYR A 82 -5.94 5.33 -23.72
C TYR A 82 -5.64 6.66 -24.42
N MET A 83 -4.59 6.71 -25.24
CA MET A 83 -4.51 7.77 -26.25
C MET A 83 -5.64 7.48 -27.24
N SER A 84 -6.73 8.24 -27.14
CA SER A 84 -7.77 8.25 -28.17
C SER A 84 -7.15 8.86 -29.44
N GLY A 85 -6.70 8.02 -30.37
CA GLY A 85 -6.20 8.48 -31.67
C GLY A 85 -5.16 7.60 -32.35
N LEU A 86 -5.52 6.35 -32.66
CA LEU A 86 -5.17 5.73 -33.94
C LEU A 86 -6.47 5.52 -34.71
#